data_AF-A0A920BIH0-F1
#
_entry.id   AF-A0A920BIH0-F1
#
_cell.length_a   1.000
_cell.length_b   1.000
_cell.length_c   1.000
_cell.angle_alpha   90.00
_cell.angle_beta   90.00
_cell.angle_gamma   90.00
#
_symmetry.space_group_name_H-M   'P 1'
#
loop_
_entity.id
_entity.type
_entity.pdbx_description
1 polymer ?
#
loop_
_entity_poly.entity_id
_entity_poly.type
_entity_poly.pdbx_seq_one_letter_code
_entity_poly.pdbx_strand_id
1 'polypeptide(L)'
;MRELPLGRPFGVFAGINRLLPYLKNFSFNEDVLRFLEEEKIISKKLKIFVFFQFHGNIVSYREGETYFPYSPVITVEGSLGEALLIETLLLSIVNFDSAIATAAARIVDAANGHFVMEAGSRRIEPEAAVNAPEQPISEELM
;
A
#
# COMPACT_ATOMS: atom_id res chain seq x y z
N MET A 1 -5.98 4.33 9.04
CA MET A 1 -4.99 5.22 9.71
C MET A 1 -5.61 5.78 10.99
N ARG A 2 -4.89 5.81 12.12
CA ARG A 2 -5.45 6.23 13.42
C ARG A 2 -5.40 7.74 13.63
N GLU A 3 -4.36 8.36 13.12
CA GLU A 3 -4.15 9.81 13.14
C GLU A 3 -3.67 10.24 11.76
N LEU A 4 -3.98 11.47 11.39
CA LEU A 4 -3.40 12.12 10.22
C LEU A 4 -2.35 13.14 10.70
N PRO A 5 -1.28 13.38 9.92
CA PRO A 5 -0.31 14.43 10.25
C PRO A 5 -0.98 15.77 10.55
N LEU A 6 -0.44 16.50 11.54
CA LEU A 6 -1.01 17.74 12.09
C LEU A 6 -1.56 18.68 11.01
N GLY A 7 -2.85 19.03 11.14
CA GLY A 7 -3.55 19.96 10.25
C GLY A 7 -4.16 19.34 8.99
N ARG A 8 -4.22 17.99 8.86
CA ARG A 8 -4.90 17.32 7.74
C ARG A 8 -6.29 16.83 8.16
N PRO A 9 -7.38 17.38 7.59
CA PRO A 9 -8.75 16.96 7.93
C PRO A 9 -9.13 15.62 7.29
N PHE A 10 -8.49 15.24 6.18
CA PHE A 10 -8.70 13.98 5.47
C PHE A 10 -7.38 13.43 4.89
N GLY A 11 -7.38 12.15 4.55
CA GLY A 11 -6.38 11.52 3.69
C GLY A 11 -6.99 11.12 2.35
N VAL A 12 -6.16 10.92 1.34
CA VAL A 12 -6.55 10.38 0.03
C VAL A 12 -6.05 8.94 -0.04
N PHE A 13 -6.97 8.00 -0.26
CA PHE A 13 -6.66 6.58 -0.36
C PHE A 13 -5.96 6.27 -1.67
N ALA A 14 -4.81 5.61 -1.58
CA ALA A 14 -4.07 5.15 -2.74
C ALA A 14 -3.22 3.91 -2.43
N GLY A 15 -2.81 3.22 -3.49
CA GLY A 15 -1.96 2.04 -3.46
C GLY A 15 -2.68 0.72 -3.76
N ILE A 16 -3.98 0.72 -4.08
CA ILE A 16 -4.69 -0.52 -4.43
C ILE A 16 -4.22 -1.07 -5.78
N ASN A 17 -3.99 -0.19 -6.76
CA ASN A 17 -3.45 -0.55 -8.07
C ASN A 17 -2.05 -1.17 -7.98
N ARG A 18 -1.21 -0.67 -7.07
CA ARG A 18 0.12 -1.24 -6.80
C ARG A 18 0.02 -2.53 -6.00
N LEU A 19 -0.87 -2.60 -5.01
CA LEU A 19 -1.02 -3.79 -4.16
C LEU A 19 -1.39 -5.05 -4.96
N LEU A 20 -2.36 -4.96 -5.87
CA LEU A 20 -2.92 -6.13 -6.55
C LEU A 20 -1.87 -6.95 -7.34
N PRO A 21 -0.98 -6.34 -8.14
CA PRO A 21 0.15 -7.03 -8.76
C PRO A 21 1.10 -7.70 -7.77
N TYR A 22 1.43 -7.03 -6.64
CA TYR A 22 2.35 -7.59 -5.65
C TYR A 22 1.70 -8.77 -4.93
N LEU A 23 0.42 -8.66 -4.58
CA LEU A 23 -0.34 -9.73 -3.95
C LEU A 23 -0.44 -10.95 -4.88
N LYS A 24 -0.69 -10.73 -6.17
CA LYS A 24 -0.78 -11.80 -7.18
C LYS A 24 0.52 -12.58 -7.35
N ASN A 25 1.67 -11.90 -7.21
CA ASN A 25 3.00 -12.49 -7.40
C ASN A 25 3.72 -12.77 -6.07
N PHE A 26 3.02 -12.63 -4.94
CA PHE A 26 3.60 -12.80 -3.62
C PHE A 26 4.02 -14.26 -3.42
N SER A 27 5.32 -14.48 -3.30
CA SER A 27 5.91 -15.80 -3.12
C SER A 27 7.15 -15.70 -2.23
N PHE A 28 7.45 -16.78 -1.52
CA PHE A 28 8.64 -16.86 -0.70
C PHE A 28 9.78 -17.48 -1.50
N ASN A 29 10.94 -16.83 -1.43
CA ASN A 29 12.16 -17.39 -2.01
C ASN A 29 12.53 -18.69 -1.27
N GLU A 30 12.85 -19.75 -2.03
CA GLU A 30 13.27 -21.04 -1.50
C GLU A 30 14.47 -20.93 -0.54
N ASP A 31 15.41 -20.02 -0.83
CA ASP A 31 16.59 -19.80 0.02
C ASP A 31 16.21 -19.16 1.37
N VAL A 32 15.26 -18.23 1.36
CA VAL A 32 14.72 -17.63 2.59
C VAL A 32 14.00 -18.70 3.42
N LEU A 33 13.21 -19.55 2.80
CA LEU A 33 12.50 -20.62 3.52
C LEU A 33 13.45 -21.68 4.07
N ARG A 34 14.52 -22.01 3.34
CA ARG A 34 15.58 -22.91 3.81
C ARG A 34 16.26 -22.33 5.04
N PHE A 35 16.65 -21.04 4.99
CA PHE A 35 17.23 -20.33 6.12
C PHE A 35 16.29 -20.35 7.34
N LEU A 36 15.01 -20.00 7.16
CA LEU A 36 14.04 -20.00 8.26
C LEU A 36 13.80 -21.39 8.86
N GLU A 37 13.91 -22.46 8.06
CA GLU A 37 13.82 -23.85 8.53
C GLU A 37 15.07 -24.25 9.33
N GLU A 38 16.27 -23.92 8.82
CA GLU A 38 17.55 -24.20 9.48
C GLU A 38 17.65 -23.50 10.85
N GLU A 39 17.18 -22.25 10.92
CA GLU A 39 17.08 -21.46 12.15
C GLU A 39 15.91 -21.89 13.05
N LYS A 40 15.13 -22.92 12.67
CA LYS A 40 13.96 -23.45 13.40
C LYS A 40 12.88 -22.39 13.70
N ILE A 41 12.82 -21.35 12.88
CA ILE A 41 11.80 -20.29 12.97
C ILE A 41 10.47 -20.81 12.42
N ILE A 42 10.52 -21.64 11.36
CA ILE A 42 9.34 -22.26 10.76
C ILE A 42 9.43 -23.79 10.79
N SER A 43 8.28 -24.46 10.85
CA SER A 43 8.22 -25.91 10.71
C SER A 43 8.16 -26.35 9.24
N LYS A 44 8.54 -27.60 8.93
CA LYS A 44 8.41 -28.19 7.58
C LYS A 44 7.01 -28.07 6.97
N LYS A 45 5.96 -28.04 7.80
CA LYS A 45 4.57 -27.87 7.33
C LYS A 45 4.33 -26.51 6.68
N LEU A 46 5.08 -25.49 7.05
CA LEU A 46 4.99 -24.14 6.47
C LEU A 46 5.67 -24.02 5.10
N LYS A 47 6.38 -25.04 4.60
CA LYS A 47 6.91 -25.03 3.21
C LYS A 47 5.81 -24.96 2.15
N ILE A 48 4.57 -25.27 2.50
CA ILE A 48 3.41 -25.07 1.60
C ILE A 48 3.29 -23.61 1.16
N PHE A 49 3.81 -22.64 1.93
CA PHE A 49 3.79 -21.23 1.60
C PHE A 49 4.73 -20.82 0.44
N VAL A 50 5.59 -21.71 -0.06
CA VAL A 50 6.35 -21.47 -1.32
C VAL A 50 5.42 -21.05 -2.44
N PHE A 51 4.25 -21.69 -2.52
CA PHE A 51 3.21 -21.44 -3.53
C PHE A 51 2.03 -20.68 -2.93
N PHE A 52 2.31 -19.74 -2.02
CA PHE A 52 1.25 -18.93 -1.42
C PHE A 52 0.41 -18.25 -2.50
N GLN A 53 -0.90 -18.44 -2.40
CA GLN A 53 -1.89 -17.65 -3.11
C GLN A 53 -2.92 -17.23 -2.08
N PHE A 54 -3.32 -15.97 -2.12
CA PHE A 54 -4.35 -15.46 -1.24
C PHE A 54 -5.72 -15.85 -1.78
N HIS A 55 -6.53 -16.56 -0.98
CA HIS A 55 -7.88 -17.02 -1.38
C HIS A 55 -9.02 -16.26 -0.70
N GLY A 56 -8.70 -15.27 0.12
CA GLY A 56 -9.69 -14.46 0.81
C GLY A 56 -10.34 -13.39 -0.07
N ASN A 57 -11.21 -12.59 0.55
CA ASN A 57 -11.81 -11.42 -0.05
C ASN A 57 -11.11 -10.15 0.43
N ILE A 58 -10.98 -9.16 -0.45
CA ILE A 58 -10.52 -7.83 -0.11
C ILE A 58 -11.59 -6.84 -0.58
N VAL A 59 -12.06 -6.00 0.34
CA VAL A 59 -12.93 -4.87 0.04
C VAL A 59 -12.16 -3.61 0.37
N SER A 60 -12.09 -2.67 -0.57
CA SER A 60 -11.36 -1.43 -0.38
C SER A 60 -12.15 -0.22 -0.85
N TYR A 61 -11.73 0.95 -0.38
CA TYR A 61 -12.03 2.21 -1.03
C TYR A 61 -11.48 2.20 -2.46
N ARG A 62 -12.04 3.05 -3.31
CA ARG A 62 -11.53 3.29 -4.66
C ARG A 62 -10.32 4.21 -4.58
N GLU A 63 -9.35 3.98 -5.46
CA GLU A 63 -8.17 4.85 -5.61
C GLU A 63 -8.63 6.31 -5.79
N GLY A 64 -8.09 7.23 -4.98
CA GLY A 64 -8.47 8.65 -4.95
C GLY A 64 -9.58 9.02 -3.95
N GLU A 65 -10.27 8.06 -3.33
CA GLU A 65 -11.31 8.38 -2.33
C GLU A 65 -10.72 9.02 -1.07
N THR A 66 -11.45 9.97 -0.49
CA THR A 66 -11.05 10.58 0.78
C THR A 66 -11.42 9.68 1.95
N TYR A 67 -10.52 9.57 2.93
CA TYR A 67 -10.76 8.85 4.18
C TYR A 67 -10.44 9.71 5.40
N PHE A 68 -11.00 9.31 6.54
CA PHE A 68 -10.83 9.97 7.83
C PHE A 68 -10.13 9.05 8.83
N PRO A 69 -9.64 9.57 9.97
CA PRO A 69 -9.19 8.72 11.06
C PRO A 69 -10.21 7.62 11.37
N TYR A 70 -9.72 6.40 11.55
CA TYR A 70 -10.51 5.20 11.82
C TYR A 70 -11.42 4.70 10.67
N SER A 71 -11.37 5.30 9.48
CA SER A 71 -12.00 4.72 8.29
C SER A 71 -11.40 3.34 7.96
N PRO A 72 -12.23 2.29 7.73
CA PRO A 72 -11.78 0.98 7.29
C PRO A 72 -11.53 1.00 5.77
N VAL A 73 -10.46 1.67 5.34
CA VAL A 73 -10.13 1.87 3.92
C VAL A 73 -9.86 0.58 3.15
N ILE A 74 -9.44 -0.48 3.86
CA ILE A 74 -9.32 -1.84 3.35
C ILE A 74 -9.80 -2.81 4.44
N THR A 75 -10.62 -3.76 4.05
CA THR A 75 -11.08 -4.90 4.84
C THR A 75 -10.64 -6.18 4.16
N VAL A 76 -9.99 -7.07 4.90
CA VAL A 76 -9.50 -8.37 4.42
C VAL A 76 -10.23 -9.46 5.18
N GLU A 77 -10.84 -10.39 4.44
CA GLU A 77 -11.51 -11.57 4.99
C GLU A 77 -10.83 -12.83 4.46
N GLY A 78 -10.36 -13.70 5.34
CA GLY A 78 -9.66 -14.92 4.94
C GLY A 78 -9.24 -15.75 6.15
N SER A 79 -8.41 -16.77 5.92
CA SER A 79 -7.80 -17.48 7.05
C SER A 79 -6.84 -16.56 7.82
N LEU A 80 -6.73 -16.76 9.13
CA LEU A 80 -5.83 -15.95 9.97
C LEU A 80 -4.39 -15.96 9.44
N GLY A 81 -3.91 -17.13 8.97
CA GLY A 81 -2.57 -17.27 8.40
C GLY A 81 -2.39 -16.42 7.15
N GLU A 82 -3.32 -16.50 6.19
CA GLU A 82 -3.26 -15.71 4.96
C GLU A 82 -3.34 -14.21 5.24
N ALA A 83 -4.27 -13.78 6.10
CA ALA A 83 -4.47 -12.38 6.44
C ALA A 83 -3.23 -11.76 7.09
N LEU A 84 -2.59 -12.47 8.04
CA LEU A 84 -1.35 -12.02 8.69
C LEU A 84 -0.17 -11.95 7.72
N LEU A 85 -0.06 -12.91 6.80
CA LEU A 85 1.03 -12.92 5.82
C LEU A 85 0.99 -11.70 4.90
N ILE A 86 -0.19 -11.29 4.45
CA ILE A 86 -0.34 -10.16 3.53
C ILE A 86 -0.45 -8.81 4.24
N GLU A 87 -0.68 -8.79 5.56
CA GLU A 87 -0.84 -7.56 6.36
C GLU A 87 0.33 -6.59 6.17
N THR A 88 1.57 -7.11 6.23
CA THR A 88 2.76 -6.26 6.10
C THR A 88 2.88 -5.65 4.71
N LEU A 89 2.58 -6.43 3.67
CA LEU A 89 2.55 -5.94 2.28
C LEU A 89 1.51 -4.83 2.11
N LEU A 90 0.28 -5.10 2.57
CA LEU A 90 -0.84 -4.16 2.57
C LEU A 90 -0.48 -2.84 3.24
N LEU A 91 -0.01 -2.91 4.50
CA LEU A 91 0.33 -1.73 5.28
C LEU A 91 1.49 -0.95 4.66
N SER A 92 2.47 -1.62 4.07
CA SER A 92 3.64 -0.95 3.49
C SER A 92 3.26 -0.13 2.26
N ILE A 93 2.48 -0.70 1.35
CA ILE A 93 2.05 -0.03 0.12
C ILE A 93 1.04 1.06 0.44
N VAL A 94 -0.05 0.72 1.12
CA VAL A 94 -1.19 1.62 1.29
C VAL A 94 -0.84 2.81 2.18
N ASN A 95 -0.04 2.62 3.24
CA ASN A 95 0.35 3.76 4.08
C ASN A 95 1.29 4.72 3.32
N PHE A 96 2.21 4.20 2.51
CA PHE A 96 3.14 5.04 1.76
C PHE A 96 2.42 5.80 0.65
N ASP A 97 1.70 5.09 -0.21
CA ASP A 97 1.03 5.66 -1.38
C ASP A 97 -0.04 6.67 -0.94
N SER A 98 -0.87 6.33 0.07
CA SER A 98 -1.88 7.26 0.61
C SER A 98 -1.25 8.52 1.24
N ALA A 99 -0.07 8.40 1.87
CA ALA A 99 0.61 9.56 2.44
C ALA A 99 1.11 10.53 1.36
N ILE A 100 1.60 10.00 0.23
CA ILE A 100 2.02 10.77 -0.94
C ILE A 100 0.81 11.41 -1.63
N ALA A 101 -0.25 10.63 -1.93
CA ALA A 101 -1.47 11.13 -2.55
C ALA A 101 -2.11 12.27 -1.72
N THR A 102 -2.17 12.09 -0.39
CA THR A 102 -2.66 13.14 0.53
C THR A 102 -1.80 14.41 0.48
N ALA A 103 -0.47 14.28 0.36
CA ALA A 103 0.42 15.44 0.26
C ALA A 103 0.25 16.15 -1.10
N ALA A 104 0.16 15.39 -2.19
CA ALA A 104 -0.05 15.91 -3.54
C ALA A 104 -1.37 16.67 -3.66
N ALA A 105 -2.47 16.09 -3.16
CA ALA A 105 -3.80 16.73 -3.17
C ALA A 105 -3.78 18.10 -2.49
N ARG A 106 -3.04 18.26 -1.38
CA ARG A 106 -2.90 19.54 -0.69
C ARG A 106 -2.07 20.56 -1.47
N ILE A 107 -1.04 20.11 -2.20
CA ILE A 107 -0.22 20.98 -3.04
C ILE A 107 -1.07 21.49 -4.20
N VAL A 108 -1.85 20.62 -4.84
CA VAL A 108 -2.76 20.96 -5.94
C VAL A 108 -3.84 21.94 -5.48
N ASP A 109 -4.48 21.66 -4.35
CA ASP A 109 -5.47 22.57 -3.73
C ASP A 109 -4.84 23.95 -3.45
N ALA A 110 -3.66 24.00 -2.83
CA ALA A 110 -2.95 25.25 -2.56
C ALA A 110 -2.45 25.98 -3.83
N ALA A 111 -2.23 25.26 -4.92
CA ALA A 111 -1.83 25.83 -6.20
C ALA A 111 -3.00 26.52 -6.92
N ASN A 112 -4.25 26.29 -6.52
CA ASN A 112 -5.43 27.02 -7.00
C ASN A 112 -5.49 27.14 -8.54
N GLY A 113 -5.37 26.00 -9.22
CA GLY A 113 -5.38 25.91 -10.69
C GLY A 113 -4.04 26.23 -11.38
N HIS A 114 -2.99 26.59 -10.64
CA HIS A 114 -1.65 26.68 -11.20
C HIS A 114 -1.05 25.28 -11.45
N PHE A 115 -0.24 25.17 -12.51
CA PHE A 115 0.44 23.93 -12.86
C PHE A 115 1.35 23.43 -11.72
N VAL A 116 1.20 22.15 -11.37
CA VAL A 116 2.01 21.46 -10.36
C VAL A 116 2.79 20.33 -11.04
N MET A 117 4.07 20.21 -10.70
CA MET A 117 4.94 19.14 -11.20
C MET A 117 5.75 18.52 -10.05
N GLU A 118 5.86 17.20 -10.06
CA GLU A 118 6.71 16.41 -9.16
C GLU A 118 8.13 16.28 -9.78
N ALA A 119 9.19 16.52 -8.99
CA ALA A 119 10.59 16.44 -9.43
C ALA A 119 11.53 15.91 -8.32
N GLY A 120 10.98 15.12 -7.40
CA GLY A 120 11.58 14.63 -6.18
C GLY A 120 12.22 13.25 -6.28
N SER A 121 12.12 12.57 -7.43
CA SER A 121 12.63 11.20 -7.68
C SER A 121 14.07 10.97 -7.18
N ARG A 122 14.95 11.97 -7.28
CA ARG A 122 16.36 11.91 -6.84
C ARG A 122 16.58 11.92 -5.32
N ARG A 123 15.53 12.07 -4.51
CA ARG A 123 15.59 12.18 -3.04
C ARG A 123 14.89 11.03 -2.33
N ILE A 124 14.39 10.06 -3.08
CA ILE A 124 13.63 8.93 -2.56
C ILE A 124 14.19 7.63 -3.13
N GLU A 125 13.84 6.52 -2.49
CA GLU A 125 14.17 5.17 -2.95
C GLU A 125 13.70 4.96 -4.42
N PRO A 126 14.44 4.20 -5.25
CA PRO A 126 14.11 4.03 -6.67
C PRO A 126 12.69 3.54 -6.93
N GLU A 127 12.20 2.60 -6.12
CA GLU A 127 10.84 2.08 -6.28
C GLU A 127 9.78 3.14 -5.89
N ALA A 128 10.05 3.93 -4.86
CA ALA A 128 9.19 5.06 -4.49
C ALA A 128 9.16 6.14 -5.58
N ALA A 129 10.29 6.36 -6.27
CA ALA A 129 10.40 7.32 -7.36
C ALA A 129 9.51 7.02 -8.56
N VAL A 130 9.30 5.74 -8.87
CA VAL A 130 8.43 5.31 -9.97
C VAL A 130 6.96 5.44 -9.60
N ASN A 131 6.59 5.14 -8.36
CA ASN A 131 5.19 5.09 -7.93
C ASN A 131 4.63 6.46 -7.51
N ALA A 132 5.47 7.42 -7.13
CA ALA A 132 5.05 8.77 -6.73
C ALA A 132 4.28 9.56 -7.83
N PRO A 133 4.68 9.56 -9.12
CA PRO A 133 3.96 10.29 -10.17
C PRO A 133 2.66 9.62 -10.63
N GLU A 134 2.42 8.34 -10.33
CA GLU A 134 1.24 7.58 -10.78
C GLU A 134 0.01 7.74 -9.87
N GLN A 135 0.13 8.48 -8.77
CA GLN A 135 -0.95 8.67 -7.81
C GLN A 135 -2.09 9.49 -8.43
N PRO A 136 -3.36 9.03 -8.39
CA PRO A 136 -4.45 9.77 -8.99
C PRO A 136 -4.65 11.09 -8.26
N ILE A 137 -4.60 12.16 -9.04
CA ILE A 137 -5.11 13.47 -8.65
C ILE A 137 -6.47 13.52 -9.33
N SER A 138 -7.57 13.43 -8.57
CA SER A 138 -8.91 13.36 -9.14
C SER A 138 -9.17 14.56 -10.06
N GLU A 139 -9.61 14.32 -11.30
CA GLU A 139 -9.92 15.35 -12.30
C GLU A 139 -11.02 16.33 -11.83
N GLU A 140 -11.79 16.01 -10.79
CA GLU A 140 -12.78 16.92 -10.18
C GLU A 140 -12.18 18.12 -9.43
N LEU A 141 -10.85 18.21 -9.30
CA LEU A 141 -10.14 19.33 -8.67
C LEU A 141 -9.40 20.26 -9.67
N MET A 142 -9.62 20.07 -10.98
CA MET A 142 -9.04 20.88 -12.07
C MET A 142 -10.13 21.66 -12.81
#